data_AF-I6CG38-F1
#
_entry.id   AF-I6CG38-F1
#
_cell.length_a   1.000
_cell.length_b   1.000
_cell.length_c   1.000
_cell.angle_alpha   90.00
_cell.angle_beta   90.00
_cell.angle_gamma   90.00
#
_symmetry.space_group_name_H-M   'P 1'
#
loop_
_entity.id
_entity.type
_entity.pdbx_description
1 polymer ?
#
loop_
_entity_poly.entity_id
_entity_poly.type
_entity_poly.pdbx_seq_one_letter_code
_entity_poly.pdbx_strand_id
1 'polypeptide(L)' 'MNAYEGLFGKAPVVDKWTFSTNGVSIMGRHGIPVIGFGPGKEPEAHAPNEKTWKSHLVTCAAMYAAIPLSWLATE' A
#
# COMPACT_ATOMS: atom_id res chain seq x y z
N MET A 1 -6.54 -16.79 1.49
CA MET A 1 -6.74 -16.00 0.25
C MET A 1 -5.99 -14.69 0.44
N ASN A 2 -5.16 -14.25 -0.51
CA ASN A 2 -4.40 -13.01 -0.36
C ASN A 2 -5.36 -11.80 -0.41
N ALA A 3 -5.26 -10.85 0.54
CA ALA A 3 -6.20 -9.73 0.69
C ALA A 3 -6.47 -8.97 -0.63
N TYR A 4 -5.40 -8.65 -1.36
CA TYR A 4 -5.48 -7.88 -2.61
C TYR A 4 -6.20 -8.65 -3.71
N GLU A 5 -5.84 -9.92 -3.93
CA GLU A 5 -6.47 -10.77 -4.95
C GLU A 5 -7.94 -11.04 -4.62
N GLY A 6 -8.26 -11.24 -3.33
CA GLY A 6 -9.64 -11.41 -2.87
C GLY A 6 -10.51 -10.17 -3.08
N LEU A 7 -9.96 -8.98 -2.89
CA LEU A 7 -10.68 -7.72 -3.10
C LEU A 7 -10.81 -7.32 -4.56
N PHE A 8 -9.80 -7.58 -5.39
CA PHE A 8 -9.69 -6.97 -6.73
C PHE A 8 -9.62 -7.98 -7.88
N GLY A 9 -9.63 -9.29 -7.61
CA GLY A 9 -9.66 -10.34 -8.62
C GLY A 9 -8.42 -10.40 -9.52
N LYS A 10 -7.30 -9.83 -9.08
CA LYS A 10 -6.04 -9.77 -9.82
C LYS A 10 -4.84 -9.69 -8.88
N ALA A 11 -3.67 -10.10 -9.38
CA ALA A 11 -2.42 -9.96 -8.63
C ALA A 11 -2.04 -8.48 -8.42
N PRO A 12 -1.45 -8.12 -7.27
CA PRO A 12 -0.89 -6.79 -7.05
C PRO A 12 0.36 -6.56 -7.89
N VAL A 13 0.60 -5.30 -8.25
CA VAL A 13 1.93 -4.86 -8.69
C VAL A 13 2.77 -4.62 -7.44
N VAL A 14 3.91 -5.32 -7.33
CA VAL A 14 4.87 -5.15 -6.24
C VAL A 14 6.08 -4.43 -6.80
N ASP A 15 6.31 -3.21 -6.32
CA ASP A 15 7.42 -2.35 -6.72
C ASP A 15 7.83 -1.46 -5.53
N LYS A 16 8.86 -0.66 -5.73
CA LYS A 16 9.34 0.35 -4.78
C LYS A 16 8.83 1.74 -5.17
N TRP A 17 8.68 2.62 -4.18
CA TRP A 17 8.62 4.06 -4.45
C TRP A 17 10.00 4.58 -4.87
N THR A 18 10.04 5.59 -5.74
CA THR A 18 11.31 6.24 -6.12
C THR A 18 11.80 7.28 -5.11
N PHE A 19 11.01 7.54 -4.06
CA PHE A 19 11.34 8.44 -2.96
C PHE A 19 11.43 7.69 -1.63
N SER A 20 12.11 8.29 -0.65
CA SER A 20 12.28 7.71 0.68
C SER A 20 10.97 7.70 1.48
N THR A 21 10.75 6.59 2.19
CA THR A 21 9.66 6.44 3.17
C THR A 21 10.23 5.95 4.51
N ASN A 22 9.40 5.91 5.55
CA ASN A 22 9.79 5.32 6.84
C ASN A 22 10.22 3.85 6.72
N GLY A 23 9.79 3.14 5.65
CA GLY A 23 10.21 1.77 5.35
C GLY A 23 11.72 1.62 5.16
N VAL A 24 12.42 2.65 4.68
CA VAL A 24 13.89 2.66 4.57
C VAL A 24 14.54 2.46 5.95
N SER A 25 13.97 3.07 7.00
CA SER A 25 14.48 2.86 8.36
C SER A 25 13.96 1.55 8.95
N ILE A 26 12.64 1.33 8.93
CA ILE A 26 12.00 0.20 9.62
C ILE A 26 12.48 -1.14 9.07
N MET A 27 12.41 -1.33 7.75
CA MET A 27 12.87 -2.55 7.12
C MET A 27 14.36 -2.50 6.81
N GLY A 28 14.82 -1.42 6.16
CA GLY A 28 16.20 -1.34 5.69
C GLY A 28 17.26 -1.27 6.79
N ARG A 29 16.97 -0.65 7.93
CA ARG A 29 17.93 -0.55 9.07
C ARG A 29 17.62 -1.52 10.20
N HIS A 30 16.34 -1.78 10.47
CA HIS A 30 15.93 -2.58 11.64
C HIS A 30 15.40 -3.97 11.28
N GLY A 31 15.33 -4.33 10.00
CA GLY A 31 14.95 -5.68 9.57
C GLY A 31 13.49 -6.05 9.82
N ILE A 32 12.62 -5.09 10.14
CA ILE A 32 11.20 -5.34 10.37
C ILE A 32 10.47 -5.28 9.03
N PRO A 33 9.82 -6.37 8.58
CA PRO A 33 9.10 -6.37 7.30
C PRO A 33 8.01 -5.29 7.26
N VAL A 34 8.00 -4.52 6.19
CA VAL A 34 7.02 -3.45 5.95
C VAL A 34 6.53 -3.53 4.53
N ILE A 35 5.24 -3.26 4.35
CA ILE A 35 4.64 -3.00 3.05
C ILE A 35 4.20 -1.54 2.97
N GLY A 36 4.22 -1.01 1.76
CA GLY A 36 3.69 0.28 1.42
C GLY A 36 2.42 0.17 0.59
N PHE A 37 1.33 0.81 1.03
CA PHE A 37 0.10 0.87 0.25
C PHE A 37 -0.68 2.15 0.54
N GLY A 38 -1.06 2.90 -0.49
CA GLY A 38 -1.74 4.18 -0.30
C GLY A 38 -2.37 4.76 -1.57
N PRO A 39 -3.23 5.78 -1.42
CA PRO A 39 -3.93 6.40 -2.54
C PRO A 39 -3.02 7.40 -3.27
N GLY A 40 -3.48 7.85 -4.43
CA GLY A 40 -2.71 8.78 -5.27
C GLY A 40 -1.78 8.08 -6.26
N LYS A 41 -0.91 8.86 -6.90
CA LYS A 41 0.13 8.39 -7.81
C LYS A 41 1.41 9.12 -7.48
N GLU A 42 2.54 8.43 -7.56
CA GLU A 42 3.86 8.96 -7.22
C GLU A 42 4.20 10.30 -7.89
N PRO A 43 3.93 10.53 -9.20
CA PRO A 43 4.23 11.82 -9.84
C PRO A 43 3.40 13.01 -9.33
N GLU A 44 2.30 12.76 -8.62
CA GLU A 44 1.46 13.83 -8.06
C GLU A 44 1.90 14.24 -6.65
N ALA A 45 2.70 13.41 -5.98
CA ALA A 45 3.15 13.68 -4.61
C ALA A 45 4.09 14.90 -4.58
N HIS A 46 3.84 15.83 -3.66
CA HIS A 46 4.61 17.07 -3.50
C HIS A 46 4.57 18.00 -4.73
N ALA A 47 3.61 17.81 -5.64
CA ALA A 47 3.40 18.73 -6.75
C ALA A 47 2.56 19.95 -6.31
N PRO A 48 2.79 21.16 -6.86
CA PRO A 48 2.00 22.35 -6.51
C PRO A 48 0.49 22.20 -6.75
N ASN A 49 0.11 21.34 -7.70
CA ASN A 49 -1.27 21.00 -8.05
C ASN A 49 -1.59 19.52 -7.73
N GLU A 50 -0.97 18.98 -6.68
CA GLU A 50 -1.17 17.62 -6.21
C GLU A 50 -2.66 17.24 -6.21
N LYS A 51 -2.95 16.09 -6.80
CA LYS A 51 -4.30 15.54 -6.87
C LYS A 51 -4.30 14.07 -6.50
N THR A 52 -5.45 13.63 -6.02
CA THR A 52 -5.73 12.23 -5.74
C THR A 52 -7.05 11.81 -6.37
N TRP A 53 -7.30 10.50 -6.43
CA TRP A 53 -8.51 9.93 -7.03
C TRP A 53 -9.39 9.35 -5.94
N LYS A 54 -10.69 9.71 -5.95
CA LYS A 54 -11.66 9.18 -4.98
C LYS A 54 -11.72 7.65 -5.00
N SER A 55 -11.58 7.04 -6.18
CA SER A 55 -11.50 5.58 -6.30
C SER A 55 -10.30 5.00 -5.56
N HIS A 56 -9.13 5.65 -5.58
CA HIS A 56 -7.96 5.18 -4.85
C HIS A 56 -8.21 5.21 -3.34
N LEU A 57 -8.93 6.22 -2.82
CA LEU A 57 -9.31 6.28 -1.40
C LEU A 57 -10.18 5.08 -1.01
N VAL A 58 -11.18 4.74 -1.82
CA VAL A 58 -12.06 3.58 -1.58
C VAL A 58 -11.27 2.26 -1.63
N THR A 59 -10.40 2.08 -2.64
CA THR A 59 -9.52 0.92 -2.76
C THR A 59 -8.60 0.78 -1.55
N CYS A 60 -8.02 1.89 -1.08
CA CYS A 60 -7.14 1.87 0.10
C CYS A 60 -7.91 1.53 1.37
N ALA A 61 -9.06 2.15 1.59
CA ALA A 61 -9.90 1.85 2.74
C ALA A 61 -10.27 0.35 2.80
N ALA A 62 -10.64 -0.25 1.66
CA ALA A 62 -10.93 -1.68 1.58
C ALA A 62 -9.70 -2.54 1.93
N MET A 63 -8.52 -2.22 1.40
CA MET A 63 -7.28 -2.94 1.73
C MET A 63 -6.91 -2.83 3.22
N TYR A 64 -6.97 -1.61 3.79
CA TYR A 64 -6.68 -1.39 5.21
C TYR A 64 -7.65 -2.13 6.13
N ALA A 65 -8.91 -2.30 5.71
CA ALA A 65 -9.88 -3.11 6.45
C ALA A 65 -9.62 -4.63 6.32
N ALA A 66 -9.21 -5.10 5.14
CA ALA A 66 -9.04 -6.53 4.87
C ALA A 66 -7.70 -7.11 5.35
N ILE A 67 -6.63 -6.31 5.35
CA ILE A 67 -5.29 -6.82 5.61
C ILE A 67 -5.09 -7.38 7.03
N PRO A 68 -5.62 -6.79 8.12
CA PRO A 68 -5.42 -7.34 9.46
C PRO A 68 -6.11 -8.71 9.60
N LEU A 69 -7.31 -8.86 9.03
CA LEU A 69 -8.04 -10.13 9.01
C LEU A 69 -7.29 -11.19 8.19
N SER A 70 -6.75 -10.80 7.04
CA SER A 70 -5.97 -11.72 6.20
C SER A 70 -4.67 -12.16 6.88
N TRP A 71 -4.03 -11.28 7.64
CA TRP A 71 -2.85 -11.62 8.46
C TRP A 71 -3.20 -12.61 9.56
N LEU A 72 -4.25 -12.33 10.35
CA LEU A 72 -4.70 -13.24 11.42
C LEU A 72 -5.14 -14.62 10.90
N ALA A 73 -5.66 -14.69 9.68
CA ALA A 73 -6.07 -15.94 9.05
C ALA A 73 -4.90 -16.80 8.51
N THR A 74 -3.64 -16.37 8.69
CA THR A 74 -2.45 -17.15 8.33
C THR A 74 -1.86 -17.97 9.47
N GLU A 75 -2.54 -18.01 10.63
CA GLU A 75 -2.30 -18.95 11.74
C GLU A 75 -3.08 -20.26 11.57
#